data_AF-A0A1W9VT01-F1
#
_entry.id   AF-A0A1W9VT01-F1
#
_cell.length_a   1.000
_cell.length_b   1.000
_cell.length_c   1.000
_cell.angle_alpha   90.00
_cell.angle_beta   90.00
_cell.angle_gamma   90.00
#
_symmetry.space_group_name_H-M   'P 1'
#
loop_
_entity.id
_entity.type
_entity.pdbx_description
1 polymer ?
#
loop_
_entity_poly.entity_id
_entity_poly.type
_entity_poly.pdbx_seq_one_letter_code
_entity_poly.pdbx_strand_id
1 'polypeptide(L)' 'MLLKQIADNGKGIEKHLIKKIFEAGVTTKKRGWGLGLSLVRRIIVDYHKGKIRVVKSVVNQGTIFEILLPIYQGEREC' A
#
# COMPACT_ATOMS: atom_id res chain seq x y z
N MET A 1 8.55 -7.16 13.66
CA MET A 1 7.90 -6.57 12.46
C MET A 1 7.33 -7.71 11.63
N LEU A 2 6.06 -7.63 11.25
CA LEU A 2 5.39 -8.55 10.33
C LEU A 2 5.48 -7.98 8.92
N LEU A 3 6.04 -8.75 7.99
CA LEU A 3 6.10 -8.40 6.57
C LEU A 3 5.04 -9.20 5.80
N LYS A 4 4.23 -8.51 5.00
CA LYS A 4 3.25 -9.11 4.10
C LYS A 4 3.36 -8.50 2.71
N GLN A 5 3.38 -9.35 1.70
CA GLN A 5 3.28 -8.95 0.30
C GLN A 5 1.93 -9.37 -0.26
N ILE A 6 1.32 -8.46 -1.02
CA ILE A 6 0.01 -8.64 -1.65
C ILE A 6 0.21 -8.42 -3.13
N ALA A 7 -0.05 -9.46 -3.92
CA ALA A 7 0.01 -9.42 -5.37
C ALA A 7 -1.40 -9.35 -5.95
N ASP A 8 -1.58 -8.50 -6.95
CA ASP A 8 -2.76 -8.46 -7.80
C ASP A 8 -2.38 -8.73 -9.27
N ASN A 9 -3.39 -9.03 -10.08
CA ASN A 9 -3.31 -9.21 -11.53
C ASN A 9 -4.01 -8.07 -12.29
N GLY A 10 -4.06 -6.88 -11.69
CA GLY A 10 -4.73 -5.71 -12.26
C GLY A 10 -3.93 -5.05 -13.39
N LYS A 11 -4.31 -3.81 -13.72
CA LYS A 11 -3.70 -3.06 -14.83
C LYS A 11 -2.26 -2.59 -14.56
N GLY A 12 -1.73 -2.83 -13.37
CA GLY A 12 -0.47 -2.23 -12.94
C GLY A 12 -0.58 -0.71 -12.77
N ILE A 13 0.57 -0.09 -12.54
CA ILE A 13 0.73 1.33 -12.23
C ILE A 13 1.82 1.89 -13.12
N GLU A 14 1.54 3.00 -13.80
CA GLU A 14 2.54 3.69 -14.58
C GLU A 14 3.70 4.19 -13.69
N LYS A 15 4.93 4.04 -14.18
CA LYS A 15 6.15 4.33 -13.41
C LYS A 15 6.17 5.75 -12.82
N HIS A 16 5.62 6.72 -13.55
CA HIS A 16 5.57 8.12 -13.13
C HIS A 16 4.58 8.36 -11.96
N LEU A 17 3.57 7.50 -11.81
CA LEU A 17 2.57 7.59 -10.74
C LEU A 17 3.03 6.93 -9.44
N ILE A 18 3.95 5.96 -9.47
CA ILE A 18 4.35 5.16 -8.29
C ILE A 18 4.70 6.03 -7.07
N LYS A 19 5.36 7.17 -7.27
CA LYS A 19 5.74 8.08 -6.18
C LYS A 19 4.55 8.83 -5.57
N LYS A 20 3.47 9.00 -6.33
CA LYS A 20 2.30 9.82 -5.98
C LYS A 20 1.06 9.00 -5.64
N ILE A 21 1.01 7.69 -5.91
CA ILE A 21 -0.23 6.89 -5.77
C ILE A 21 -0.86 6.89 -4.37
N PHE A 22 -0.11 7.27 -3.33
CA PHE A 22 -0.62 7.37 -1.97
C PHE A 22 -1.06 8.79 -1.59
N GLU A 23 -0.91 9.77 -2.49
CA GLU A 23 -1.48 11.11 -2.35
C GLU A 23 -3.00 11.07 -2.57
N ALA A 24 -3.74 11.84 -1.79
CA ALA A 24 -5.20 11.89 -1.91
C ALA A 24 -5.60 12.46 -3.28
N GLY A 25 -6.61 11.85 -3.91
CA GLY A 25 -7.11 12.29 -5.21
C GLY A 25 -6.44 11.64 -6.42
N VAL A 26 -5.32 10.92 -6.23
CA VAL A 26 -4.64 10.26 -7.34
C VAL A 26 -5.47 9.07 -7.84
N THR A 27 -5.88 9.15 -9.11
CA THR A 27 -6.69 8.12 -9.77
C THR A 27 -6.49 8.20 -11.28
N THR A 28 -6.53 7.05 -11.94
CA THR A 28 -6.58 6.93 -13.42
C THR A 28 -7.99 6.57 -13.91
N LYS A 29 -8.94 6.37 -13.00
CA LYS A 29 -10.33 6.01 -13.33
C LYS A 29 -11.13 7.28 -13.65
N LYS A 30 -11.95 7.21 -14.70
CA LYS A 30 -12.91 8.28 -15.06
C LYS A 30 -13.93 8.59 -13.96
N ARG A 31 -14.23 7.61 -13.10
CA ARG A 31 -15.10 7.74 -11.92
C ARG A 31 -14.39 7.16 -10.70
N GLY A 32 -14.47 7.87 -9.58
CA GLY A 32 -13.82 7.51 -8.32
C GLY A 32 -12.85 8.60 -7.86
N TRP A 33 -12.79 8.81 -6.55
CA TRP A 33 -12.17 9.99 -5.95
C TRP A 33 -10.68 9.80 -5.61
N GLY A 34 -10.09 8.62 -5.89
CA GLY A 34 -8.67 8.38 -5.61
C GLY A 34 -8.29 8.39 -4.12
N LEU A 35 -9.20 8.02 -3.22
CA LEU A 35 -8.97 8.12 -1.76
C LEU A 35 -8.52 6.80 -1.10
N GLY A 36 -8.61 5.67 -1.81
CA GLY A 36 -8.35 4.35 -1.24
C GLY A 36 -6.91 4.18 -0.75
N LEU A 37 -5.93 4.43 -1.62
CA LEU A 37 -4.51 4.25 -1.28
C LEU A 37 -4.02 5.29 -0.26
N SER A 38 -4.52 6.53 -0.32
CA SER A 38 -4.22 7.54 0.71
C SER A 38 -4.75 7.12 2.08
N LEU A 39 -5.95 6.53 2.14
CA LEU A 39 -6.51 5.99 3.38
C LEU A 39 -5.67 4.81 3.89
N VAL A 40 -5.28 3.88 3.02
CA VAL A 40 -4.41 2.74 3.38
C VAL A 40 -3.08 3.23 3.95
N ARG A 41 -2.44 4.25 3.34
CA ARG A 41 -1.22 4.86 3.88
C ARG A 41 -1.45 5.42 5.28
N ARG A 42 -2.54 6.14 5.51
CA ARG A 42 -2.89 6.67 6.85
C ARG A 42 -3.07 5.56 7.88
N ILE A 43 -3.82 4.51 7.52
CA ILE A 43 -4.05 3.36 8.42
C ILE A 43 -2.71 2.70 8.78
N ILE A 44 -1.88 2.38 7.80
CA ILE A 44 -0.64 1.62 8.03
C ILE A 44 0.41 2.48 8.70
N VAL A 45 0.68 3.67 8.17
CA VAL A 45 1.80 4.52 8.60
C VAL A 45 1.43 5.34 9.83
N ASP A 46 0.30 6.05 9.80
CA ASP A 46 -0.01 7.03 10.84
C ASP A 46 -0.56 6.35 12.09
N TYR A 47 -1.47 5.39 11.93
CA TYR A 47 -2.10 4.69 13.06
C TYR A 47 -1.31 3.48 13.54
N HIS A 48 -0.79 2.65 12.65
CA HIS A 48 -0.11 1.41 13.04
C HIS A 48 1.42 1.52 13.03
N LYS A 49 1.99 2.70 12.73
CA LYS A 49 3.45 2.95 12.68
C LYS A 49 4.20 1.94 11.79
N GLY A 50 3.52 1.45 10.76
CA GLY A 50 4.02 0.54 9.76
C GLY A 50 4.62 1.26 8.55
N LYS A 51 4.87 0.47 7.50
CA LYS A 51 5.32 0.94 6.19
C LYS A 51 4.49 0.28 5.10
N ILE A 52 4.22 1.00 4.03
CA ILE A 52 3.64 0.45 2.80
C ILE A 52 4.42 0.97 1.59
N ARG A 53 4.68 0.11 0.60
CA ARG A 53 5.28 0.49 -0.67
C ARG A 53 4.85 -0.41 -1.82
N VAL A 54 5.08 0.05 -3.05
CA VAL A 54 5.04 -0.80 -4.24
C VAL A 54 6.41 -1.43 -4.43
N VAL A 55 6.46 -2.75 -4.47
CA VAL A 55 7.71 -3.51 -4.74
C VAL A 55 7.92 -3.65 -6.24
N LYS A 56 6.85 -3.99 -6.96
CA LYS A 56 6.85 -4.18 -8.40
C LYS A 56 5.49 -3.83 -8.96
N SER A 57 5.45 -3.17 -10.10
CA SER A 57 4.22 -3.03 -10.87
C SER A 57 4.56 -3.10 -12.34
N VAL A 58 3.77 -3.85 -13.11
CA VAL A 58 3.94 -3.96 -14.56
C VAL A 58 2.59 -3.67 -15.20
N VAL A 59 2.60 -2.73 -16.15
CA VAL A 59 1.40 -2.31 -16.86
C VAL A 59 0.76 -3.52 -17.55
N ASN A 60 -0.54 -3.69 -17.35
CA ASN A 60 -1.37 -4.82 -17.82
C ASN A 60 -1.00 -6.21 -17.25
N GLN A 61 -0.20 -6.29 -16.18
CA GLN A 61 0.10 -7.57 -15.51
C GLN A 61 -0.24 -7.57 -14.02
N GLY A 62 -0.09 -6.42 -13.34
CA GLY A 62 -0.48 -6.29 -11.94
C GLY A 62 0.54 -5.57 -11.07
N THR A 63 0.29 -5.57 -9.76
CA THR A 63 1.12 -4.89 -8.76
C THR A 63 1.39 -5.78 -7.56
N ILE A 64 2.57 -5.62 -6.97
CA ILE A 64 2.94 -6.19 -5.67
C ILE A 64 3.13 -5.04 -4.69
N PHE A 65 2.27 -5.00 -3.68
CA PHE A 65 2.41 -4.13 -2.52
C PHE A 65 3.09 -4.87 -1.38
N GLU A 66 3.91 -4.17 -0.62
CA GLU A 66 4.50 -4.67 0.61
C GLU A 66 4.05 -3.80 1.78
N ILE A 67 3.65 -4.48 2.85
CA ILE A 67 3.23 -3.89 4.12
C ILE A 67 4.13 -4.45 5.22
N LEU A 68 4.68 -3.56 6.03
CA LEU A 68 5.42 -3.87 7.23
C LEU A 68 4.66 -3.31 8.44
N LEU A 69 4.35 -4.15 9.41
CA LEU A 69 3.66 -3.75 10.64
C LEU A 69 4.48 -4.11 11.87
N PRO A 70 4.48 -3.29 12.94
CA PRO A 70 4.98 -3.71 14.25
C PRO A 70 4.24 -4.96 14.73
N ILE A 71 4.97 -5.88 15.37
CA ILE A 71 4.35 -7.00 16.09
C ILE A 71 4.33 -6.58 17.54
N TYR A 72 3.15 -6.58 18.15
CA TYR A 72 3.05 -6.45 19.59
C TYR A 72 3.58 -7.74 20.21
N GLN A 73 4.71 -7.65 20.88
CA GLN A 73 5.16 -8.69 21.81
C GLN A 73 4.59 -8.27 23.16
N GLY A 74 3.40 -8.77 23.50
CA GLY A 74 2.91 -8.63 24.87
C GLY A 74 3.93 -9.24 25.82
N GLU A 75 3.95 -8.74 27.06
CA GLU A 75 4.67 -9.43 28.14
C GLU A 75 4.21 -10.88 28.13
N ARG A 76 5.16 -11.82 27.99
CA ARG A 76 4.88 -13.21 28.29
C ARG A 76 4.66 -13.23 29.79
N GLU A 77 3.39 -13.26 30.23
CA GLU A 77 3.07 -13.70 31.59
C GLU A 77 3.71 -15.09 31.75
N CYS A 78 4.64 -15.19 32.71
CA CYS A 78 5.31 -16.43 33.09
C CYS A 78 4.34 -17.37 33.82
#